data_AF-A0A8H3YK36-F1
#
_entry.id   AF-A0A8H3YK36-F1
#
_cell.length_a   1.000
_cell.length_b   1.000
_cell.length_c   1.000
_cell.angle_alpha   90.00
_cell.angle_beta   90.00
_cell.angle_gamma   90.00
#
_symmetry.space_group_name_H-M   'P 1'
#
loop_
_entity.id
_entity.type
_entity.pdbx_description
1 polymer ?
#
loop_
_entity_poly.entity_id
_entity_poly.type
_entity_poly.pdbx_seq_one_letter_code
_entity_poly.pdbx_strand_id
1 'polypeptide(L)'
;MSRTKEAISTSQFASHDHIVIAHFATFETGSDDPSQLVPSNLRTLLSSNDILKLGSGIQQDANLCHKYLGTECHGLVDLKDIHFLVTNTTKEEKRANGEPGLGEMVNMYLDKWMSGKGEVQISNWSLPQPLSAEQLEYAGNDAFAAVILHQVMLSRLDTHWREMLTPSSSSPTKKRKAKGEPCVQNPPAASPEEKKTRARAAKNRKHTAEFSKLTPELGYLYESLKVRSKELMREYDLGPWYVGDLNSILKIVNCTPLPVAVGGFEALTVKKGTKGEFVYEFVNVVRGFVGLEGLVEPEGWREELQEKRMIKENEKEVM
;
A
#
# COMPACT_ATOMS: atom_id res chain seq x y z
N MET A 1 -9.87 21.84 -2.61
CA MET A 1 -9.65 20.72 -3.55
C MET A 1 -10.64 19.61 -3.22
N SER A 2 -11.28 18.99 -4.21
CA SER A 2 -12.31 17.97 -3.93
C SER A 2 -11.67 16.67 -3.40
N ARG A 3 -12.40 15.94 -2.53
CA ARG A 3 -11.93 14.65 -1.96
C ARG A 3 -11.52 13.63 -3.03
N THR A 4 -12.13 13.72 -4.21
CA THR A 4 -11.80 12.89 -5.38
C THR A 4 -10.42 13.21 -5.91
N LYS A 5 -10.12 14.50 -6.14
CA LYS A 5 -8.83 14.94 -6.67
C LYS A 5 -7.69 14.69 -5.68
N GLU A 6 -7.98 14.71 -4.37
CA GLU A 6 -7.00 14.33 -3.34
C GLU A 6 -6.76 12.81 -3.31
N ALA A 7 -7.81 12.01 -3.51
CA ALA A 7 -7.69 10.55 -3.51
C ALA A 7 -7.07 9.98 -4.80
N ILE A 8 -7.23 10.66 -5.94
CA ILE A 8 -6.60 10.32 -7.21
C ILE A 8 -6.06 11.62 -7.83
N SER A 9 -4.89 12.02 -7.36
CA SER A 9 -4.26 13.27 -7.80
C SER A 9 -3.57 13.14 -9.15
N THR A 10 -3.04 11.96 -9.46
CA THR A 10 -2.32 11.68 -10.69
C THR A 10 -2.74 10.35 -11.29
N SER A 11 -2.62 10.23 -12.60
CA SER A 11 -2.72 8.97 -13.33
C SER A 11 -1.66 8.95 -14.41
N GLN A 12 -1.11 7.77 -14.64
CA GLN A 12 -0.02 7.57 -15.58
C GLN A 12 -0.38 6.46 -16.57
N PHE A 13 0.01 6.67 -17.83
CA PHE A 13 -0.28 5.78 -18.93
C PHE A 13 0.96 5.69 -19.80
N ALA A 14 1.27 4.50 -20.30
CA ALA A 14 2.33 4.31 -21.27
C ALA A 14 1.88 3.35 -22.38
N SER A 15 2.32 3.67 -23.58
CA SER A 15 2.35 2.77 -24.73
C SER A 15 3.81 2.47 -25.07
N HIS A 16 4.04 1.92 -26.27
CA HIS A 16 5.38 1.65 -26.77
C HIS A 16 6.14 2.93 -27.14
N ASP A 17 5.41 4.00 -27.44
CA ASP A 17 5.92 5.22 -28.08
C ASP A 17 5.58 6.51 -27.32
N HIS A 18 4.64 6.45 -26.36
CA HIS A 18 4.21 7.62 -25.60
C HIS A 18 4.07 7.30 -24.11
N ILE A 19 4.38 8.30 -23.29
CA ILE A 19 4.08 8.32 -21.86
C ILE A 19 3.19 9.54 -21.63
N VAL A 20 2.07 9.34 -20.92
CA VAL A 20 1.12 10.37 -20.56
C VAL A 20 0.96 10.39 -19.05
N ILE A 21 1.18 11.56 -18.45
CA ILE A 21 0.96 11.80 -17.03
C ILE A 21 -0.16 12.83 -16.92
N ALA A 22 -1.28 12.42 -16.35
CA ALA A 22 -2.45 13.25 -16.12
C ALA A 22 -2.47 13.70 -14.65
N HIS A 23 -2.39 15.01 -14.41
CA HIS A 23 -2.45 15.61 -13.08
C HIS A 23 -3.90 16.04 -12.78
N PHE A 24 -4.72 15.10 -12.30
CA PHE A 24 -6.13 15.35 -11.98
C PHE A 24 -6.33 16.38 -10.88
N ALA A 25 -5.35 16.57 -9.99
CA ALA A 25 -5.40 17.58 -8.94
C ALA A 25 -5.58 19.00 -9.47
N THR A 26 -4.93 19.32 -10.60
CA THR A 26 -4.93 20.65 -11.23
C THR A 26 -5.92 20.76 -12.38
N PHE A 27 -6.55 19.66 -12.79
CA PHE A 27 -7.52 19.66 -13.88
C PHE A 27 -8.75 20.50 -13.51
N GLU A 28 -9.06 21.51 -14.32
CA GLU A 28 -10.23 22.37 -14.09
C GLU A 28 -11.52 21.60 -14.37
N THR A 29 -12.45 21.65 -13.41
CA THR A 29 -13.77 21.02 -13.53
C THR A 29 -14.84 22.06 -13.25
N GLY A 30 -15.95 22.02 -14.01
CA GLY A 30 -17.06 22.96 -13.83
C GLY A 30 -17.90 22.67 -12.58
N SER A 31 -17.73 21.49 -11.98
CA SER A 31 -18.31 21.10 -10.70
C SER A 31 -17.40 20.13 -9.95
N ASP A 32 -17.82 19.72 -8.74
CA ASP A 32 -17.19 18.63 -7.97
C ASP A 32 -17.58 17.22 -8.46
N ASP A 33 -18.25 17.11 -9.61
CA ASP A 33 -18.62 15.82 -10.20
C ASP A 33 -17.36 15.07 -10.67
N PRO A 34 -17.03 13.93 -10.08
CA PRO A 34 -15.85 13.16 -10.48
C PRO A 34 -15.89 12.64 -11.91
N SER A 35 -17.08 12.54 -12.51
CA SER A 35 -17.22 12.11 -13.90
C SER A 35 -16.55 13.08 -14.88
N GLN A 36 -16.38 14.35 -14.49
CA GLN A 36 -15.74 15.39 -15.30
C GLN A 36 -14.22 15.26 -15.40
N LEU A 37 -13.59 14.44 -14.54
CA LEU A 37 -12.15 14.19 -14.57
C LEU A 37 -11.74 13.13 -15.59
N VAL A 38 -12.70 12.34 -16.07
CA VAL A 38 -12.46 11.27 -17.04
C VAL A 38 -13.27 11.56 -18.31
N PRO A 39 -12.64 12.20 -19.31
CA PRO A 39 -13.26 12.41 -20.61
C PRO A 39 -13.71 11.09 -21.26
N SER A 40 -14.67 11.17 -22.18
CA SER A 40 -15.32 9.98 -22.77
C SER A 40 -14.34 9.01 -23.43
N ASN A 41 -13.33 9.53 -24.14
CA ASN A 41 -12.27 8.74 -24.75
C ASN A 41 -11.44 7.95 -23.71
N LEU A 42 -11.06 8.58 -22.59
CA LEU A 42 -10.33 7.92 -21.51
C LEU A 42 -11.21 6.84 -20.86
N ARG A 43 -12.50 7.13 -20.65
CA ARG A 43 -13.46 6.15 -20.12
C ARG A 43 -13.57 4.93 -21.04
N THR A 44 -13.70 5.15 -22.35
CA THR A 44 -13.73 4.06 -23.35
C THR A 44 -12.45 3.23 -23.31
N LEU A 45 -11.29 3.87 -23.20
CA LEU A 45 -9.99 3.18 -23.10
C LEU A 45 -9.92 2.28 -21.85
N LEU A 46 -10.26 2.85 -20.69
CA LEU A 46 -10.22 2.16 -19.40
C LEU A 46 -11.22 0.99 -19.35
N SER A 47 -12.42 1.17 -19.91
CA SER A 47 -13.49 0.17 -19.93
C SER A 47 -13.40 -0.83 -21.11
N SER A 48 -12.42 -0.72 -22.00
CA SER A 48 -12.26 -1.69 -23.09
C SER A 48 -11.74 -3.04 -22.57
N ASN A 49 -12.34 -4.16 -23.01
CA ASN A 49 -11.77 -5.50 -22.80
C ASN A 49 -10.69 -5.85 -23.83
N ASP A 50 -10.67 -5.16 -24.96
CA ASP A 50 -9.74 -5.42 -26.06
C ASP A 50 -8.37 -4.75 -25.85
N ILE A 51 -8.28 -3.87 -24.85
CA ILE A 51 -7.07 -3.14 -24.49
C ILE A 51 -6.64 -3.61 -23.11
N LEU A 52 -5.47 -4.23 -23.01
CA LEU A 52 -4.93 -4.66 -21.72
C LEU A 52 -4.40 -3.47 -20.92
N LYS A 53 -4.73 -3.41 -19.63
CA LYS A 53 -4.16 -2.46 -18.68
C LYS A 53 -3.20 -3.20 -17.76
N LEU A 54 -1.93 -2.86 -17.89
CA LEU A 54 -0.82 -3.49 -17.20
C LEU A 54 -0.49 -2.71 -15.93
N GLY A 55 -0.08 -3.41 -14.87
CA GLY A 55 0.48 -2.77 -13.68
C GLY A 55 0.84 -3.77 -12.59
N SER A 56 1.47 -3.29 -11.52
CA SER A 56 1.79 -4.09 -10.33
C SER A 56 0.80 -3.78 -9.23
N GLY A 57 -0.13 -4.70 -8.93
CA GLY A 57 -1.25 -4.42 -8.04
C GLY A 57 -2.38 -3.66 -8.72
N ILE A 58 -2.48 -3.74 -10.06
CA ILE A 58 -3.35 -2.91 -10.92
C ILE A 58 -4.83 -2.94 -10.54
N GLN A 59 -5.29 -4.02 -9.90
CA GLN A 59 -6.66 -4.11 -9.40
C GLN A 59 -6.98 -3.06 -8.32
N GLN A 60 -5.98 -2.64 -7.52
CA GLN A 60 -6.16 -1.60 -6.51
C GLN A 60 -6.44 -0.26 -7.18
N ASP A 61 -5.70 0.07 -8.24
CA ASP A 61 -5.88 1.30 -9.02
C ASP A 61 -7.22 1.31 -9.74
N ALA A 62 -7.63 0.17 -10.32
CA ALA A 62 -8.96 0.01 -10.92
C ALA A 62 -10.09 0.25 -9.89
N ASN A 63 -9.92 -0.22 -8.65
CA ASN A 63 -10.90 0.04 -7.59
C ASN A 63 -10.97 1.52 -7.21
N LEU A 64 -9.83 2.23 -7.24
CA LEU A 64 -9.80 3.68 -7.05
C LEU A 64 -10.53 4.37 -8.20
N CYS A 65 -10.27 3.99 -9.45
CA CYS A 65 -10.97 4.53 -10.63
C CYS A 65 -12.49 4.32 -10.52
N HIS A 66 -12.94 3.16 -10.08
CA HIS A 66 -14.36 2.92 -9.86
C HIS A 66 -14.92 3.80 -8.74
N LYS A 67 -14.27 3.80 -7.58
CA LYS A 67 -14.75 4.50 -6.39
C LYS A 67 -14.80 6.01 -6.57
N TYR A 68 -13.75 6.58 -7.14
CA TYR A 68 -13.56 8.02 -7.20
C TYR A 68 -13.88 8.59 -8.56
N LEU A 69 -13.73 7.88 -9.68
CA LEU A 69 -13.99 8.41 -11.03
C LEU A 69 -15.25 7.81 -11.67
N GLY A 70 -15.95 6.91 -10.96
CA GLY A 70 -17.12 6.20 -11.49
C GLY A 70 -16.81 5.41 -12.77
N THR A 71 -15.57 4.95 -12.94
CA THR A 71 -15.11 4.28 -14.17
C THR A 71 -14.75 2.83 -13.86
N GLU A 72 -15.44 1.89 -14.50
CA GLU A 72 -15.08 0.47 -14.44
C GLU A 72 -13.95 0.17 -15.42
N CYS A 73 -12.80 -0.23 -14.89
CA CYS A 73 -11.68 -0.66 -15.70
C CYS A 73 -11.79 -2.16 -16.02
N HIS A 74 -11.62 -2.52 -17.29
CA HIS A 74 -11.67 -3.90 -17.78
C HIS A 74 -10.30 -4.33 -18.35
N GLY A 75 -10.11 -5.58 -18.75
CA GLY A 75 -8.83 -6.01 -19.35
C GLY A 75 -7.59 -5.81 -18.46
N LEU A 76 -7.73 -5.96 -17.14
CA LEU A 76 -6.63 -5.77 -16.18
C LEU A 76 -5.69 -6.98 -16.20
N VAL A 77 -4.39 -6.73 -16.21
CA VAL A 77 -3.34 -7.76 -16.14
C VAL A 77 -2.30 -7.35 -15.11
N ASP A 78 -2.19 -8.12 -14.03
CA ASP A 78 -1.20 -7.87 -12.98
C ASP A 78 0.13 -8.51 -13.34
N LEU A 79 1.20 -7.72 -13.35
CA LEU A 79 2.55 -8.18 -13.70
C LEU A 79 3.08 -9.23 -12.72
N LYS A 80 2.61 -9.21 -11.46
CA LYS A 80 2.99 -10.22 -10.47
C LYS A 80 2.48 -11.61 -10.86
N ASP A 81 1.30 -11.69 -11.46
CA ASP A 81 0.75 -12.96 -11.91
C ASP A 81 1.59 -13.53 -13.06
N ILE A 82 2.03 -12.68 -13.99
CA ILE A 82 2.93 -13.08 -15.07
C ILE A 82 4.30 -13.50 -14.51
N HIS A 83 4.84 -12.75 -13.55
CA HIS A 83 6.09 -13.12 -12.88
C HIS A 83 6.02 -14.54 -12.33
N PHE A 84 4.99 -14.87 -11.56
CA PHE A 84 4.82 -16.21 -10.97
C PHE A 84 4.66 -17.32 -12.01
N LEU A 85 4.05 -17.01 -13.17
CA LEU A 85 4.00 -17.94 -14.29
C LEU A 85 5.40 -18.17 -14.90
N VAL A 86 6.20 -17.10 -15.08
CA VAL A 86 7.55 -17.21 -15.64
C VAL A 86 8.49 -17.97 -14.70
N THR A 87 8.38 -17.76 -13.39
CA THR A 87 9.27 -18.39 -12.39
C THR A 87 8.77 -19.74 -11.89
N ASN A 88 7.59 -20.19 -12.33
CA ASN A 88 6.93 -21.39 -11.82
C ASN A 88 6.82 -21.41 -10.27
N THR A 89 6.58 -20.25 -9.67
CA THR A 89 6.57 -20.11 -8.21
C THR A 89 5.36 -20.79 -7.59
N THR A 90 5.60 -21.64 -6.61
CA THR A 90 4.57 -22.34 -5.84
C THR A 90 3.85 -21.41 -4.86
N LYS A 91 2.68 -21.83 -4.35
CA LYS A 91 1.95 -21.05 -3.35
C LYS A 91 2.73 -20.90 -2.04
N GLU A 92 3.49 -21.93 -1.68
CA GLU A 92 4.35 -21.98 -0.51
C GLU A 92 5.48 -20.97 -0.63
N GLU A 93 6.16 -20.92 -1.77
CA GLU A 93 7.22 -19.95 -2.06
C GLU A 93 6.69 -18.52 -2.09
N LYS A 94 5.54 -18.30 -2.73
CA LYS A 94 4.85 -17.00 -2.74
C LYS A 94 4.54 -16.53 -1.31
N ARG A 95 4.18 -17.45 -0.41
CA ARG A 95 3.90 -17.12 1.00
C ARG A 95 5.18 -16.86 1.81
N ALA A 96 6.27 -17.58 1.51
CA ALA A 96 7.53 -17.45 2.21
C ALA A 96 8.29 -16.18 1.81
N ASN A 97 8.35 -15.90 0.50
CA ASN A 97 9.18 -14.83 -0.06
C ASN A 97 8.41 -13.53 -0.29
N GLY A 98 7.08 -13.58 -0.27
CA GLY A 98 6.22 -12.44 -0.60
C GLY A 98 6.06 -12.26 -2.11
N GLU A 99 5.42 -11.15 -2.49
CA GLU A 99 5.27 -10.75 -3.90
C GLU A 99 6.24 -9.63 -4.22
N PRO A 100 6.99 -9.71 -5.34
CA PRO A 100 7.92 -8.66 -5.68
C PRO A 100 7.18 -7.37 -6.05
N GLY A 101 7.76 -6.23 -5.67
CA GLY A 101 7.32 -4.92 -6.14
C GLY A 101 7.76 -4.63 -7.58
N LEU A 102 7.18 -3.59 -8.19
CA LEU A 102 7.54 -3.18 -9.57
C LEU A 102 9.05 -2.98 -9.74
N GLY A 103 9.69 -2.20 -8.86
CA GLY A 103 11.13 -1.96 -8.94
C GLY A 103 12.00 -3.20 -8.71
N GLU A 104 11.52 -4.20 -7.96
CA GLU A 104 12.23 -5.47 -7.81
C GLU A 104 12.14 -6.28 -9.10
N MET A 105 10.97 -6.32 -9.75
CA MET A 105 10.83 -6.94 -11.08
C MET A 105 11.66 -6.21 -12.14
N VAL A 106 11.71 -4.87 -12.13
CA VAL A 106 12.61 -4.11 -13.03
C VAL A 106 14.06 -4.56 -12.85
N ASN A 107 14.50 -4.75 -11.62
CA ASN A 107 15.85 -5.25 -11.36
C ASN A 107 16.04 -6.68 -11.86
N MET A 108 15.14 -7.61 -11.52
CA MET A 108 15.26 -9.03 -11.91
C MET A 108 15.22 -9.29 -13.42
N TYR A 109 14.46 -8.50 -14.17
CA TYR A 109 14.24 -8.76 -15.60
C TYR A 109 15.04 -7.87 -16.53
N LEU A 110 15.44 -6.66 -16.08
CA LEU A 110 16.10 -5.65 -16.92
C LEU A 110 17.49 -5.26 -16.40
N ASP A 111 17.94 -5.78 -15.26
CA ASP A 111 19.19 -5.38 -14.59
C ASP A 111 19.31 -3.87 -14.37
N LYS A 112 18.16 -3.23 -14.07
CA LYS A 112 18.03 -1.78 -13.85
C LYS A 112 17.48 -1.47 -12.46
N TRP A 113 17.60 -0.19 -12.08
CA TRP A 113 17.03 0.34 -10.84
C TRP A 113 16.09 1.49 -11.18
N MET A 114 14.97 1.57 -10.45
CA MET A 114 14.05 2.70 -10.59
C MET A 114 14.50 3.85 -9.68
N SER A 115 14.61 5.05 -10.25
CA SER A 115 14.84 6.30 -9.52
C SER A 115 13.59 6.73 -8.74
N GLY A 116 13.73 7.61 -7.74
CA GLY A 116 12.62 8.24 -7.03
C GLY A 116 11.86 7.36 -6.00
N LYS A 117 12.33 6.14 -5.72
CA LYS A 117 11.81 5.36 -4.58
C LYS A 117 12.04 6.10 -3.25
N GLY A 118 11.03 6.10 -2.38
CA GLY A 118 11.09 6.77 -1.09
C GLY A 118 10.46 8.16 -1.14
N GLU A 119 11.25 9.22 -1.33
CA GLU A 119 10.79 10.60 -1.14
C GLU A 119 9.74 11.03 -2.17
N VAL A 120 10.00 10.83 -3.46
CA VAL A 120 9.04 11.14 -4.54
C VAL A 120 7.79 10.27 -4.41
N GLN A 121 7.95 8.97 -4.13
CA GLN A 121 6.85 8.03 -3.96
C GLN A 121 5.84 8.48 -2.88
N ILE A 122 6.33 9.03 -1.75
CA ILE A 122 5.47 9.49 -0.64
C ILE A 122 5.23 11.01 -0.65
N SER A 123 5.67 11.70 -1.69
CA SER A 123 5.49 13.14 -1.84
C SER A 123 4.02 13.52 -1.99
N ASN A 124 3.71 14.81 -1.87
CA ASN A 124 2.36 15.29 -2.06
C ASN A 124 2.05 15.47 -3.55
N TRP A 125 1.34 14.50 -4.14
CA TRP A 125 0.89 14.53 -5.54
C TRP A 125 -0.35 15.41 -5.77
N SER A 126 -0.99 15.86 -4.69
CA SER A 126 -2.22 16.66 -4.70
C SER A 126 -1.97 18.17 -4.76
N LEU A 127 -0.69 18.57 -4.81
CA LEU A 127 -0.30 19.97 -4.85
C LEU A 127 -0.90 20.70 -6.07
N PRO A 128 -1.39 21.95 -5.90
CA PRO A 128 -1.93 22.75 -7.01
C PRO A 128 -0.86 23.24 -8.01
N GLN A 129 0.41 23.07 -7.68
CA GLN A 129 1.56 23.40 -8.52
C GLN A 129 1.80 22.31 -9.58
N PRO A 130 2.41 22.63 -10.73
CA PRO A 130 2.87 21.62 -11.68
C PRO A 130 3.77 20.58 -11.01
N LEU A 131 3.66 19.32 -11.45
CA LEU A 131 4.53 18.23 -10.99
C LEU A 131 6.00 18.57 -11.22
N SER A 132 6.85 18.27 -10.24
CA SER A 132 8.30 18.46 -10.37
C SER A 132 8.89 17.53 -11.44
N ALA A 133 10.10 17.84 -11.92
CA ALA A 133 10.81 16.99 -12.87
C ALA A 133 10.98 15.55 -12.34
N GLU A 134 11.29 15.41 -11.04
CA GLU A 134 11.44 14.11 -10.38
C GLU A 134 10.11 13.35 -10.28
N GLN A 135 9.00 14.05 -9.98
CA GLN A 135 7.66 13.47 -9.98
C GLN A 135 7.25 12.99 -11.37
N LEU A 136 7.54 13.78 -12.41
CA LEU A 136 7.29 13.40 -13.79
C LEU A 136 8.11 12.19 -14.20
N GLU A 137 9.41 12.16 -13.88
CA GLU A 137 10.28 11.04 -14.17
C GLU A 137 9.82 9.76 -13.45
N TYR A 138 9.53 9.86 -12.15
CA TYR A 138 9.03 8.74 -11.36
C TYR A 138 7.71 8.18 -11.93
N ALA A 139 6.72 9.04 -12.18
CA ALA A 139 5.43 8.61 -12.71
C ALA A 139 5.53 8.02 -14.12
N GLY A 140 6.40 8.58 -14.96
CA GLY A 140 6.67 8.06 -16.29
C GLY A 140 7.36 6.69 -16.25
N ASN A 141 8.35 6.53 -15.37
CA ASN A 141 9.05 5.27 -15.16
C ASN A 141 8.11 4.17 -14.66
N ASP A 142 7.21 4.45 -13.71
CA ASP A 142 6.22 3.48 -13.21
C ASP A 142 5.30 2.96 -14.34
N ALA A 143 4.83 3.85 -15.22
CA ALA A 143 3.99 3.46 -16.36
C ALA A 143 4.75 2.66 -17.41
N PHE A 144 5.92 3.16 -17.81
CA PHE A 144 6.70 2.57 -18.90
C PHE A 144 7.33 1.23 -18.50
N ALA A 145 7.78 1.09 -17.26
CA ALA A 145 8.30 -0.17 -16.73
C ALA A 145 7.27 -1.29 -16.86
N ALA A 146 5.97 -1.01 -16.66
CA ALA A 146 4.92 -2.01 -16.80
C ALA A 146 4.83 -2.58 -18.22
N VAL A 147 4.96 -1.73 -19.24
CA VAL A 147 4.95 -2.14 -20.66
C VAL A 147 6.15 -3.02 -20.98
N ILE A 148 7.36 -2.59 -20.59
CA ILE A 148 8.60 -3.31 -20.90
C ILE A 148 8.68 -4.64 -20.15
N LEU A 149 8.32 -4.66 -18.87
CA LEU A 149 8.29 -5.90 -18.08
C LEU A 149 7.33 -6.92 -18.69
N HIS A 150 6.13 -6.49 -19.08
CA HIS A 150 5.18 -7.37 -19.75
C HIS A 150 5.77 -8.02 -21.00
N GLN A 151 6.40 -7.23 -21.89
CA GLN A 151 7.04 -7.77 -23.09
C GLN A 151 8.14 -8.79 -22.77
N VAL A 152 9.05 -8.44 -21.84
CA VAL A 152 10.17 -9.31 -21.47
C VAL A 152 9.67 -10.59 -20.82
N MET A 153 8.68 -10.51 -19.91
CA MET A 153 8.10 -11.69 -19.28
C MET A 153 7.35 -12.58 -20.28
N LEU A 154 6.55 -12.00 -21.18
CA LEU A 154 5.89 -12.77 -22.25
C LEU A 154 6.92 -13.51 -23.11
N SER A 155 8.06 -12.89 -23.43
CA SER A 155 9.12 -13.54 -24.21
C SER A 155 9.76 -14.75 -23.52
N ARG A 156 9.52 -14.94 -22.22
CA ARG A 156 10.01 -16.07 -21.41
C ARG A 156 8.96 -17.15 -21.16
N LEU A 157 7.69 -16.90 -21.47
CA LEU A 157 6.60 -17.88 -21.31
C LEU A 157 6.53 -18.84 -22.51
N ASP A 158 5.96 -20.03 -22.32
CA ASP A 158 5.62 -20.93 -23.42
C ASP A 158 4.47 -20.38 -24.28
N THR A 159 4.38 -20.83 -25.54
CA THR A 159 3.45 -20.29 -26.55
C THR A 159 1.99 -20.24 -26.09
N HIS A 160 1.54 -21.25 -25.34
CA HIS A 160 0.17 -21.32 -24.83
C HIS A 160 -0.18 -20.14 -23.90
N TRP A 161 0.73 -19.80 -22.97
CA TRP A 161 0.51 -18.70 -22.04
C TRP A 161 0.63 -17.34 -22.72
N ARG A 162 1.49 -17.22 -23.74
CA ARG A 162 1.58 -16.00 -24.55
C ARG A 162 0.27 -15.70 -25.24
N GLU A 163 -0.34 -16.67 -25.90
CA GLU A 163 -1.63 -16.50 -26.60
C GLU A 163 -2.76 -16.08 -25.66
N MET A 164 -2.80 -16.64 -24.45
CA MET A 164 -3.81 -16.28 -23.43
C MET A 164 -3.63 -14.86 -22.86
N LEU A 165 -2.40 -14.35 -22.82
CA LEU A 165 -2.05 -13.07 -22.21
C LEU A 165 -1.86 -11.94 -23.23
N THR A 166 -2.04 -12.22 -24.52
CA THR A 166 -2.13 -11.19 -25.57
C THR A 166 -3.58 -10.79 -25.85
N PRO A 167 -3.87 -9.50 -26.09
CA PRO A 167 -5.21 -9.11 -26.52
C PRO A 167 -5.49 -9.77 -27.88
N SER A 168 -6.56 -10.58 -27.94
CA SER A 168 -6.98 -11.28 -29.14
C SER A 168 -7.22 -10.28 -30.28
N SER A 169 -6.38 -10.31 -31.32
CA SER A 169 -6.59 -9.51 -32.53
C SER A 169 -7.75 -10.01 -33.40
N SER A 170 -8.45 -11.07 -33.00
CA SER A 170 -9.58 -11.65 -33.74
C SER A 170 -10.94 -11.24 -33.15
N SER A 171 -11.63 -10.32 -33.82
CA SER A 171 -13.10 -10.31 -33.88
C SER A 171 -13.49 -10.39 -35.36
N PRO A 172 -14.44 -11.26 -35.77
CA PRO A 172 -15.83 -11.11 -35.35
C PRO A 172 -16.58 -12.42 -34.99
N THR A 173 -17.60 -12.26 -34.15
CA THR A 173 -18.76 -13.16 -33.99
C THR A 173 -18.51 -14.64 -33.67
N LYS A 174 -18.53 -15.00 -32.39
CA LYS A 174 -19.19 -16.24 -31.97
C LYS A 174 -20.18 -15.94 -30.87
N LYS A 175 -21.47 -15.92 -31.23
CA LYS A 175 -22.58 -16.12 -30.29
C LYS A 175 -22.28 -17.41 -29.52
N ARG A 176 -21.78 -17.33 -28.29
CA ARG A 176 -21.79 -18.49 -27.39
C ARG A 176 -23.25 -18.74 -27.05
N LYS A 177 -23.81 -19.79 -27.64
CA LYS A 177 -25.12 -20.35 -27.30
C LYS A 177 -25.13 -20.60 -25.79
N ALA A 178 -26.18 -20.09 -25.13
CA ALA A 178 -26.59 -20.60 -23.83
C ALA A 178 -26.89 -22.10 -23.98
N LYS A 179 -26.14 -22.93 -23.27
CA LYS A 179 -26.57 -24.28 -22.90
C LYS A 179 -26.25 -24.41 -21.42
N GLY A 180 -27.33 -24.48 -20.64
CA GLY A 180 -27.27 -24.70 -19.21
C GLY A 180 -26.76 -26.09 -18.91
N GLU A 181 -25.80 -26.14 -18.00
CA GLU A 181 -25.65 -27.16 -16.98
C GLU A 181 -25.39 -26.40 -15.67
N PRO A 182 -25.90 -26.88 -14.53
CA PRO A 182 -25.86 -26.12 -13.28
C PRO A 182 -24.43 -26.09 -12.78
N CYS A 183 -23.75 -24.97 -13.03
CA CYS A 183 -22.49 -24.65 -12.40
C CYS A 183 -22.76 -24.58 -10.89
N VAL A 184 -22.05 -25.41 -10.12
CA VAL A 184 -21.88 -25.23 -8.68
C VAL A 184 -21.58 -23.75 -8.48
N GLN A 185 -22.51 -23.02 -7.85
CA GLN A 185 -22.32 -21.61 -7.59
C GLN A 185 -21.07 -21.48 -6.72
N ASN A 186 -19.95 -21.11 -7.32
CA ASN A 186 -18.84 -20.59 -6.55
C ASN A 186 -19.41 -19.41 -5.75
N PRO A 187 -19.25 -19.38 -4.42
CA PRO A 187 -19.85 -18.34 -3.61
C PRO A 187 -19.39 -16.98 -4.15
N PRO A 188 -20.29 -15.97 -4.18
CA PRO A 188 -20.00 -14.68 -4.78
C PRO A 188 -18.68 -14.12 -4.23
N ALA A 189 -17.85 -13.59 -5.12
CA ALA A 189 -16.57 -13.02 -4.76
C ALA A 189 -16.80 -11.94 -3.70
N ALA A 190 -16.17 -12.13 -2.53
CA ALA A 190 -16.43 -11.29 -1.38
C ALA A 190 -16.19 -9.81 -1.71
N SER A 191 -17.14 -8.94 -1.36
CA SER A 191 -17.08 -7.51 -1.63
C SER A 191 -15.80 -6.90 -1.03
N PRO A 192 -15.32 -5.73 -1.51
CA PRO A 192 -14.17 -5.05 -0.92
C PRO A 192 -14.33 -4.80 0.59
N GLU A 193 -15.58 -4.59 1.02
CA GLU A 193 -15.96 -4.41 2.42
C GLU A 193 -15.88 -5.73 3.19
N GLU A 194 -16.30 -6.84 2.58
CA GLU A 194 -16.14 -8.19 3.13
C GLU A 194 -14.67 -8.63 3.16
N LYS A 195 -13.85 -8.23 2.19
CA LYS A 195 -12.39 -8.48 2.18
C LYS A 195 -11.68 -7.67 3.26
N LYS A 196 -12.00 -6.38 3.42
CA LYS A 196 -11.51 -5.56 4.54
C LYS A 196 -11.96 -6.12 5.88
N THR A 197 -13.22 -6.55 5.98
CA THR A 197 -13.78 -7.18 7.17
C THR A 197 -13.08 -8.52 7.46
N ARG A 198 -12.81 -9.34 6.44
CA ARG A 198 -12.05 -10.60 6.56
C ARG A 198 -10.59 -10.35 6.93
N ALA A 199 -9.94 -9.34 6.37
CA ALA A 199 -8.56 -8.98 6.73
C ALA A 199 -8.48 -8.44 8.16
N ARG A 200 -9.43 -7.59 8.56
CA ARG A 200 -9.57 -7.12 9.96
C ARG A 200 -9.88 -8.29 10.89
N ALA A 201 -10.75 -9.21 10.49
CA ALA A 201 -11.06 -10.41 11.25
C ALA A 201 -9.85 -11.35 11.33
N ALA A 202 -9.05 -11.50 10.27
CA ALA A 202 -7.83 -12.29 10.26
C ALA A 202 -6.74 -11.66 11.15
N LYS A 203 -6.58 -10.32 11.10
CA LYS A 203 -5.69 -9.55 11.98
C LYS A 203 -6.13 -9.70 13.44
N ASN A 204 -7.43 -9.61 13.72
CA ASN A 204 -8.00 -9.83 15.05
C ASN A 204 -7.79 -11.28 15.51
N ARG A 205 -8.01 -12.30 14.66
CA ARG A 205 -7.76 -13.71 15.00
C ARG A 205 -6.29 -13.96 15.31
N LYS A 206 -5.37 -13.40 14.52
CA LYS A 206 -3.93 -13.50 14.77
C LYS A 206 -3.55 -12.82 16.08
N HIS A 207 -4.07 -11.61 16.32
CA HIS A 207 -3.89 -10.90 17.59
C HIS A 207 -4.42 -11.71 18.77
N THR A 208 -5.64 -12.24 18.70
CA THR A 208 -6.24 -13.08 19.75
C THR A 208 -5.42 -14.34 20.00
N ALA A 209 -4.92 -15.00 18.95
CA ALA A 209 -4.11 -16.20 19.07
C ALA A 209 -2.69 -15.93 19.62
N GLU A 210 -2.12 -14.74 19.39
CA GLU A 210 -0.86 -14.32 20.00
C GLU A 210 -1.06 -13.87 21.44
N PHE A 211 -2.13 -13.13 21.73
CA PHE A 211 -2.50 -12.74 23.09
C PHE A 211 -2.78 -13.96 24.00
N SER A 212 -3.45 -14.98 23.48
CA SER A 212 -3.73 -16.21 24.26
C SER A 212 -2.47 -17.02 24.61
N LYS A 213 -1.32 -16.72 23.99
CA LYS A 213 -0.04 -17.36 24.30
C LYS A 213 0.75 -16.63 25.39
N LEU A 214 0.31 -15.44 25.80
CA LEU A 214 0.96 -14.70 26.87
C LEU A 214 0.75 -15.40 28.21
N THR A 215 1.78 -15.36 29.06
CA THR A 215 1.61 -15.73 30.47
C THR A 215 0.73 -14.70 31.17
N PRO A 216 0.11 -15.03 32.32
CA PRO A 216 -0.71 -14.07 33.07
C PRO A 216 0.03 -12.76 33.39
N GLU A 217 1.31 -12.83 33.71
CA GLU A 217 2.17 -11.68 34.02
C GLU A 217 2.36 -10.80 32.79
N LEU A 218 2.69 -11.39 31.65
CA LEU A 218 2.81 -10.64 30.38
C LEU A 218 1.46 -10.09 29.91
N GLY A 219 0.36 -10.78 30.23
CA GLY A 219 -1.01 -10.29 30.03
C GLY A 219 -1.30 -9.02 30.82
N TYR A 220 -0.81 -8.92 32.05
CA TYR A 220 -0.90 -7.70 32.86
C TYR A 220 -0.12 -6.54 32.23
N LEU A 221 1.15 -6.78 31.84
CA LEU A 221 1.95 -5.77 31.14
C LEU A 221 1.26 -5.29 29.85
N TYR A 222 0.67 -6.20 29.08
CA TYR A 222 -0.07 -5.87 27.87
C TYR A 222 -1.24 -4.91 28.14
N GLU A 223 -2.04 -5.18 29.18
CA GLU A 223 -3.16 -4.30 29.52
C GLU A 223 -2.68 -2.94 30.05
N SER A 224 -1.61 -2.89 30.84
CA SER A 224 -1.03 -1.61 31.30
C SER A 224 -0.54 -0.74 30.13
N LEU A 225 0.16 -1.33 29.16
CA LEU A 225 0.61 -0.61 27.95
C LEU A 225 -0.57 -0.13 27.10
N LYS A 226 -1.64 -0.93 27.01
CA LYS A 226 -2.87 -0.58 26.29
C LYS A 226 -3.65 0.55 26.93
N VAL A 227 -3.71 0.58 28.26
CA VAL A 227 -4.30 1.69 29.02
C VAL A 227 -3.49 2.96 28.77
N ARG A 228 -2.16 2.92 28.96
CA ARG A 228 -1.30 4.09 28.76
C ARG A 228 -1.38 4.63 27.33
N SER A 229 -1.40 3.74 26.34
CA SER A 229 -1.56 4.15 24.94
C SER A 229 -2.87 4.91 24.69
N LYS A 230 -3.97 4.55 25.37
CA LYS A 230 -5.27 5.25 25.25
C LYS A 230 -5.27 6.59 25.97
N GLU A 231 -4.61 6.67 27.11
CA GLU A 231 -4.45 7.92 27.86
C GLU A 231 -3.67 8.94 27.03
N LEU A 232 -2.52 8.55 26.46
CA LEU A 232 -1.74 9.42 25.58
C LEU A 232 -2.52 9.89 24.35
N MET A 233 -3.34 9.02 23.75
CA MET A 233 -4.21 9.44 22.65
C MET A 233 -5.23 10.51 23.06
N ARG A 234 -5.72 10.48 24.31
CA ARG A 234 -6.67 11.48 24.83
C ARG A 234 -5.97 12.76 25.28
N GLU A 235 -4.85 12.63 25.98
CA GLU A 235 -4.06 13.74 26.52
C GLU A 235 -3.59 14.69 25.40
N TYR A 236 -3.24 14.13 24.25
CA TYR A 236 -2.65 14.87 23.12
C TYR A 236 -3.60 15.00 21.91
N ASP A 237 -4.88 14.62 22.06
CA ASP A 237 -5.89 14.63 20.97
C ASP A 237 -5.42 13.95 19.67
N LEU A 238 -4.84 12.75 19.81
CA LEU A 238 -4.21 12.03 18.72
C LEU A 238 -5.17 10.99 18.12
N GLY A 239 -5.07 10.81 16.80
CA GLY A 239 -5.85 9.79 16.10
C GLY A 239 -5.58 8.35 16.62
N PRO A 240 -6.57 7.44 16.52
CA PRO A 240 -6.57 6.10 17.15
C PRO A 240 -5.48 5.11 16.68
N TRP A 241 -4.55 5.56 15.83
CA TRP A 241 -3.50 4.75 15.20
C TRP A 241 -2.10 5.33 15.38
N TYR A 242 -1.98 6.48 16.04
CA TYR A 242 -0.73 7.23 16.15
C TYR A 242 0.17 6.66 17.25
N VAL A 243 -0.42 6.33 18.41
CA VAL A 243 0.26 5.75 19.56
C VAL A 243 -0.13 4.28 19.71
N GLY A 244 0.86 3.39 19.79
CA GLY A 244 0.78 2.01 20.30
C GLY A 244 -0.46 1.21 19.92
N ASP A 245 -0.61 0.79 18.67
CA ASP A 245 -1.71 -0.12 18.32
C ASP A 245 -1.56 -1.50 19.01
N LEU A 246 -2.64 -2.28 19.09
CA LEU A 246 -2.66 -3.56 19.81
C LEU A 246 -1.56 -4.54 19.34
N ASN A 247 -1.18 -4.46 18.06
CA ASN A 247 -0.09 -5.25 17.51
C ASN A 247 1.29 -4.74 17.96
N SER A 248 1.48 -3.43 18.02
CA SER A 248 2.71 -2.82 18.56
C SER A 248 2.89 -3.20 20.03
N ILE A 249 1.81 -3.18 20.81
CA ILE A 249 1.85 -3.58 22.23
C ILE A 249 2.21 -5.06 22.36
N LEU A 250 1.58 -5.96 21.57
CA LEU A 250 1.97 -7.38 21.57
C LEU A 250 3.45 -7.59 21.23
N LYS A 251 4.03 -6.81 20.30
CA LYS A 251 5.46 -6.92 19.96
C LYS A 251 6.37 -6.50 21.11
N ILE A 252 5.98 -5.47 21.87
CA ILE A 252 6.73 -5.02 23.05
C ILE A 252 6.73 -6.12 24.11
N VAL A 253 5.55 -6.68 24.39
CA VAL A 253 5.36 -7.71 25.43
C VAL A 253 6.03 -9.04 25.06
N ASN A 254 6.08 -9.40 23.78
CA ASN A 254 6.76 -10.60 23.30
C ASN A 254 8.27 -10.42 23.10
N CYS A 255 8.82 -9.22 23.32
CA CYS A 255 10.25 -9.00 23.18
C CYS A 255 11.01 -9.69 24.32
N THR A 256 12.04 -10.44 23.97
CA THR A 256 12.89 -11.15 24.93
C THR A 256 14.36 -10.80 24.65
N PRO A 257 15.06 -10.09 25.55
CA PRO A 257 14.55 -9.55 26.82
C PRO A 257 13.55 -8.40 26.61
N LEU A 258 12.74 -8.10 27.64
CA LEU A 258 11.83 -6.96 27.62
C LEU A 258 12.62 -5.64 27.42
N PRO A 259 12.10 -4.68 26.64
CA PRO A 259 12.81 -3.47 26.29
C PRO A 259 12.76 -2.47 27.46
N VAL A 260 13.68 -2.59 28.40
CA VAL A 260 13.76 -1.74 29.61
C VAL A 260 14.52 -0.42 29.39
N ALA A 261 14.98 -0.17 28.16
CA ALA A 261 15.68 1.04 27.75
C ALA A 261 15.12 1.54 26.42
N VAL A 262 15.25 2.86 26.17
CA VAL A 262 14.78 3.51 24.92
C VAL A 262 15.36 2.83 23.68
N GLY A 263 16.65 2.52 23.67
CA GLY A 263 17.30 1.80 22.55
C GLY A 263 16.68 0.43 22.26
N GLY A 264 16.03 -0.22 23.24
CA GLY A 264 15.31 -1.47 23.05
C GLY A 264 14.08 -1.35 22.15
N PHE A 265 13.54 -0.14 21.98
CA PHE A 265 12.40 0.13 21.10
C PHE A 265 12.80 0.46 19.66
N GLU A 266 14.06 0.81 19.41
CA GLU A 266 14.54 1.20 18.07
C GLU A 266 14.46 0.03 17.07
N ALA A 267 14.83 -1.16 17.53
CA ALA A 267 14.76 -2.40 16.75
C ALA A 267 13.33 -2.95 16.58
N LEU A 268 12.36 -2.45 17.36
CA LEU A 268 10.98 -2.93 17.28
C LEU A 268 10.23 -2.29 16.10
N THR A 269 9.54 -3.14 15.35
CA THR A 269 8.62 -2.69 14.29
C THR A 269 7.27 -2.29 14.91
N VAL A 270 7.27 -1.17 15.63
CA VAL A 270 6.09 -0.56 16.29
C VAL A 270 5.72 0.78 15.64
N LYS A 271 4.59 1.36 16.04
CA LYS A 271 4.17 2.69 15.58
C LYS A 271 5.23 3.76 15.85
N LYS A 272 5.33 4.74 14.95
CA LYS A 272 6.32 5.83 15.02
C LYS A 272 6.22 6.62 16.33
N GLY A 273 5.00 6.92 16.78
CA GLY A 273 4.79 7.57 18.08
C GLY A 273 5.30 6.74 19.25
N THR A 274 5.14 5.41 19.21
CA THR A 274 5.58 4.49 20.28
C THR A 274 7.09 4.41 20.44
N LYS A 275 7.86 4.51 19.35
CA LYS A 275 9.33 4.48 19.40
C LYS A 275 9.98 5.87 19.24
N GLY A 276 9.18 6.92 19.31
CA GLY A 276 9.62 8.30 19.15
C GLY A 276 9.10 9.15 20.31
N GLU A 277 8.13 10.00 20.02
CA GLU A 277 7.56 10.99 20.95
C GLU A 277 7.11 10.38 22.29
N PHE A 278 6.59 9.14 22.30
CA PHE A 278 6.08 8.49 23.51
C PHE A 278 6.95 7.32 24.00
N VAL A 279 8.20 7.22 23.55
CA VAL A 279 9.02 6.05 23.90
C VAL A 279 9.28 5.93 25.40
N TYR A 280 9.48 7.05 26.11
CA TYR A 280 9.68 7.07 27.55
C TYR A 280 8.45 6.56 28.31
N GLU A 281 7.25 6.87 27.84
CA GLU A 281 5.98 6.40 28.43
C GLU A 281 5.89 4.87 28.37
N PHE A 282 6.19 4.28 27.22
CA PHE A 282 6.13 2.83 27.03
C PHE A 282 7.27 2.12 27.77
N VAL A 283 8.49 2.66 27.73
CA VAL A 283 9.64 2.14 28.48
C VAL A 283 9.35 2.15 29.97
N ASN A 284 8.75 3.22 30.51
CA ASN A 284 8.46 3.34 31.94
C ASN A 284 7.40 2.35 32.42
N VAL A 285 6.40 2.04 31.60
CA VAL A 285 5.45 0.96 31.89
C VAL A 285 6.16 -0.39 31.94
N VAL A 286 7.06 -0.68 30.99
CA VAL A 286 7.84 -1.94 30.98
C VAL A 286 8.79 -2.02 32.18
N ARG A 287 9.47 -0.92 32.52
CA ARG A 287 10.39 -0.82 33.66
C ARG A 287 9.66 -1.03 34.99
N GLY A 288 8.53 -0.35 35.19
CA GLY A 288 7.71 -0.55 36.39
C GLY A 288 7.24 -2.00 36.53
N PHE A 289 6.89 -2.66 35.43
CA PHE A 289 6.53 -4.07 35.44
C PHE A 289 7.67 -5.01 35.88
N VAL A 290 8.92 -4.71 35.51
CA VAL A 290 10.09 -5.50 35.94
C VAL A 290 10.71 -5.00 37.26
N GLY A 291 10.07 -4.04 37.95
CA GLY A 291 10.54 -3.51 39.24
C GLY A 291 11.71 -2.51 39.14
N LEU A 292 11.90 -1.88 37.98
CA LEU A 292 12.91 -0.84 37.77
C LEU A 292 12.28 0.55 37.90
N GLU A 293 13.07 1.51 38.42
CA GLU A 293 12.68 2.92 38.48
C GLU A 293 12.42 3.49 37.08
N GLY A 294 11.44 4.39 36.96
CA GLY A 294 11.15 5.08 35.70
C GLY A 294 12.35 5.90 35.20
N LEU A 295 12.54 5.92 33.89
CA LEU A 295 13.45 6.88 33.25
C LEU A 295 12.81 8.26 33.27
N VAL A 296 13.65 9.26 33.54
CA VAL A 296 13.30 10.66 33.37
C VAL A 296 13.39 10.99 31.88
N GLU A 297 12.30 11.52 31.33
CA GLU A 297 12.31 12.07 29.98
C GLU A 297 13.22 13.32 29.95
N PRO A 298 14.20 13.41 29.04
CA PRO A 298 15.02 14.60 28.91
C PRO A 298 14.17 15.85 28.62
N GLU A 299 14.52 16.96 29.26
CA GLU A 299 13.88 18.25 29.00
C GLU A 299 14.05 18.60 27.50
N GLY A 300 12.96 19.03 26.85
CA GLY A 300 12.97 19.35 25.43
C GLY A 300 12.91 18.16 24.47
N TRP A 301 12.83 16.91 24.96
CA TRP A 301 12.85 15.70 24.13
C TRP A 301 11.79 15.70 23.02
N ARG A 302 10.56 16.11 23.38
CA ARG A 302 9.41 16.09 22.47
C ARG A 302 9.52 17.21 21.45
N GLU A 303 9.92 18.39 21.90
CA GLU A 303 10.15 19.58 21.11
C GLU A 303 11.26 19.34 20.08
N GLU A 304 12.38 18.73 20.49
CA GLU A 304 13.46 18.36 19.56
C GLU A 304 13.02 17.36 18.49
N LEU A 305 12.19 16.38 18.85
CA LEU A 305 11.66 15.41 17.88
C LEU A 305 10.68 16.05 16.90
N GLN A 306 9.87 17.00 17.37
CA GLN A 306 8.98 17.80 16.53
C GLN A 306 9.78 18.73 15.63
N GLU A 307 10.81 19.41 16.13
CA GLU A 307 11.69 20.29 15.35
C GLU A 307 12.47 19.51 14.30
N LYS A 308 13.10 18.38 14.65
CA LYS A 308 13.76 17.47 13.69
C LYS A 308 12.80 16.97 12.62
N ARG A 309 11.52 16.79 12.96
CA ARG A 309 10.49 16.40 12.00
C ARG A 309 10.14 17.56 11.06
N MET A 310 9.94 18.77 11.60
CA MET A 310 9.65 19.98 10.83
C MET A 310 10.81 20.33 9.89
N ILE A 311 12.06 20.23 10.36
CA ILE A 311 13.26 20.42 9.53
C ILE A 311 13.30 19.38 8.43
N LYS A 312 13.05 18.11 8.73
CA LYS A 312 13.04 17.04 7.71
C LYS A 312 11.87 17.15 6.73
N GLU A 313 10.76 17.76 7.12
CA GLU A 313 9.63 18.08 6.24
C GLU A 313 9.96 19.31 5.37
N ASN A 314 10.63 20.34 5.91
CA ASN A 314 11.10 21.51 5.17
C ASN A 314 12.26 21.21 4.21
N GLU A 315 13.24 20.38 4.60
CA GLU A 315 14.33 19.94 3.72
C GLU A 315 13.82 19.13 2.52
N LYS A 316 12.67 18.45 2.69
CA LYS A 316 11.96 17.75 1.61
C LYS A 316 11.10 18.67 0.74
N GLU A 317 10.86 19.91 1.16
CA GLU A 317 10.18 20.92 0.35
C GLU A 317 11.17 21.81 -0.42
N VAL A 318 12.44 21.85 0.01
CA VAL A 318 13.52 22.65 -0.62
C VAL A 318 14.36 21.83 -1.62
N MET A 319 14.27 20.50 -1.59
CA MET A 319 14.76 19.61 -2.66
C MET A 319 13.63 19.22 -3.61
#